data_AF-A0A820FQ13-F1
#
_entry.id   AF-A0A820FQ13-F1
#
_cell.length_a   1.000
_cell.length_b   1.000
_cell.length_c   1.000
_cell.angle_alpha   90.00
_cell.angle_beta   90.00
_cell.angle_gamma   90.00
#
_symmetry.space_group_name_H-M   'P 1'
#
loop_
_entity.id
_entity.type
_entity.pdbx_description
1 polymer ?
#
loop_
_entity_poly.entity_id
_entity_poly.type
_entity_poly.pdbx_seq_one_letter_code
_entity_poly.pdbx_strand_id
1 'polypeptide(L)'
;WVDNCVGDKNLRYFTGFVCFTPLCLFLYLHGAYLFYQNYCHIPSSEPWTHVFHCAPSVTWFTSIAFLHCLWVSGLGATVLVQIAAGFTTNERINSWKYKYFQSNAKSPFSFGVIQNLVDLMNRRILCYTPTNLDWTRIYTIEDFTELIPLRLRRS
;
A
#
# COMPACT_ATOMS: atom_id res chain seq x y z
N TRP A 1 -5.75 2.25 -13.12
CA TRP A 1 -4.36 2.74 -12.95
C TRP A 1 -3.34 1.79 -13.56
N VAL A 2 -3.33 0.51 -13.19
CA VAL A 2 -2.28 -0.43 -13.66
C VAL A 2 -2.72 -1.35 -14.81
N ASP A 3 -3.88 -1.07 -15.42
CA ASP A 3 -4.51 -1.86 -16.51
C ASP A 3 -4.46 -3.38 -16.31
N ASN A 4 -4.57 -3.82 -15.05
CA ASN A 4 -4.44 -5.21 -14.66
C ASN A 4 -5.14 -5.44 -13.31
N CYS A 5 -5.54 -6.69 -13.04
CA CYS A 5 -6.00 -7.11 -11.73
C CYS A 5 -4.83 -7.25 -10.77
N VAL A 6 -5.00 -6.81 -9.53
CA VAL A 6 -4.00 -7.00 -8.46
C VAL A 6 -4.38 -8.21 -7.63
N GLY A 7 -3.47 -9.17 -7.48
CA GLY A 7 -3.62 -10.41 -6.74
C GLY A 7 -2.26 -11.02 -6.38
N ASP A 8 -2.26 -12.28 -5.96
CA ASP A 8 -1.07 -12.97 -5.41
C ASP A 8 0.23 -12.74 -6.20
N LYS A 9 0.20 -12.92 -7.52
CA LYS A 9 1.40 -12.86 -8.39
C LYS A 9 2.00 -11.45 -8.55
N ASN A 10 1.21 -10.39 -8.39
CA ASN A 10 1.65 -9.02 -8.64
C ASN A 10 1.48 -8.07 -7.45
N LEU A 11 0.91 -8.54 -6.34
CA LEU A 11 0.68 -7.73 -5.14
C LEU A 11 1.97 -7.09 -4.65
N ARG A 12 3.10 -7.82 -4.64
CA ARG A 12 4.41 -7.28 -4.25
C ARG A 12 4.82 -6.04 -5.06
N TYR A 13 4.58 -6.05 -6.37
CA TYR A 13 4.94 -4.96 -7.27
C TYR A 13 3.99 -3.79 -7.08
N PHE A 14 2.70 -4.09 -6.92
CA PHE A 14 1.70 -3.06 -6.63
C PHE A 14 1.97 -2.36 -5.30
N THR A 15 2.27 -3.11 -4.23
CA THR A 15 2.63 -2.54 -2.93
C THR A 15 3.88 -1.66 -3.04
N GLY A 16 4.92 -2.14 -3.73
CA GLY A 16 6.13 -1.33 -3.98
C GLY A 16 5.82 -0.03 -4.75
N PHE A 17 5.03 -0.11 -5.81
CA PHE A 17 4.58 1.05 -6.60
C PHE A 17 3.82 2.07 -5.74
N VAL A 18 2.86 1.62 -4.95
CA VAL A 18 2.04 2.49 -4.09
C VAL A 18 2.87 3.10 -2.95
N CYS A 19 3.82 2.37 -2.38
CA CYS A 19 4.69 2.90 -1.32
C CYS A 19 5.76 3.88 -1.85
N PHE A 20 6.29 3.65 -3.06
CA PHE A 20 7.33 4.49 -3.65
C PHE A 20 6.79 5.77 -4.27
N THR A 21 5.55 5.77 -4.78
CA THR A 21 4.95 6.93 -5.43
C THR A 21 4.89 8.18 -4.51
N PRO A 22 4.44 8.10 -3.24
CA PRO A 22 4.48 9.24 -2.32
C PRO A 22 5.88 9.80 -2.10
N LEU A 23 6.91 8.96 -2.08
CA LEU A 23 8.30 9.40 -1.95
C LEU A 23 8.70 10.26 -3.16
N CYS A 24 8.42 9.81 -4.39
CA CYS A 24 8.68 10.58 -5.59
C CYS A 24 7.90 11.91 -5.61
N LEU A 25 6.63 11.89 -5.20
CA LEU A 25 5.80 13.08 -5.11
C LEU A 25 6.34 14.07 -4.07
N PHE A 26 6.82 13.59 -2.93
CA PHE A 26 7.44 14.44 -1.91
C PHE A 26 8.72 15.11 -2.43
N LEU A 27 9.57 14.36 -3.15
CA LEU A 27 10.76 14.93 -3.80
C LEU A 27 10.39 16.01 -4.82
N TYR A 28 9.34 15.77 -5.62
CA TYR A 28 8.82 16.77 -6.55
C TYR A 28 8.31 18.02 -5.83
N LEU A 29 7.50 17.86 -4.77
CA LEU A 29 6.95 18.98 -3.99
C LEU A 29 8.06 19.81 -3.34
N HIS A 30 9.09 19.16 -2.82
CA HIS A 30 10.28 19.83 -2.30
C HIS A 30 11.02 20.62 -3.39
N GLY A 31 11.18 20.05 -4.58
CA GLY A 31 11.74 20.74 -5.74
C GLY A 31 10.90 21.96 -6.17
N ALA A 32 9.58 21.82 -6.20
CA ALA A 32 8.66 22.91 -6.51
C ALA A 32 8.76 24.03 -5.46
N TYR A 33 8.86 23.69 -4.17
CA TYR A 33 9.08 24.66 -3.10
C TYR A 33 10.37 25.47 -3.31
N LEU A 34 11.49 24.80 -3.58
CA LEU A 34 12.76 25.48 -3.88
C LEU A 34 12.66 26.34 -5.15
N PHE A 35 11.95 25.87 -6.18
CA PHE A 35 11.71 26.65 -7.39
C PHE A 35 10.97 27.96 -7.07
N TYR A 36 9.88 27.90 -6.31
CA TYR A 36 9.14 29.10 -5.94
C TYR A 36 10.00 30.07 -5.12
N GLN A 37 10.79 29.58 -4.17
CA GLN A 37 11.64 30.45 -3.35
C GLN A 37 12.72 31.19 -4.15
N ASN A 38 13.31 30.54 -5.15
CA ASN A 38 14.45 31.11 -5.89
C ASN A 38 14.03 31.95 -7.10
N TYR A 39 12.89 31.64 -7.72
CA TYR A 39 12.49 32.25 -8.99
C TYR A 39 11.20 33.07 -8.91
N CYS A 40 10.34 32.81 -7.92
CA CYS A 40 9.12 33.56 -7.72
C CYS A 40 9.24 34.43 -6.46
N HIS A 41 9.42 35.74 -6.65
CA HIS A 41 9.37 36.71 -5.55
C HIS A 41 7.92 36.87 -5.08
N ILE A 42 7.42 35.93 -4.27
CA ILE A 42 6.02 35.89 -3.83
C ILE A 42 5.79 36.97 -2.75
N PRO A 43 4.98 38.00 -3.02
CA PRO A 43 4.65 39.02 -2.03
C PRO A 43 3.75 38.45 -0.93
N SER A 44 3.87 38.98 0.28
CA SER A 44 3.09 38.54 1.45
C SER A 44 1.60 38.89 1.37
N SER A 45 1.22 39.88 0.56
CA SER A 45 -0.15 40.36 0.44
C SER A 45 -1.06 39.41 -0.35
N GLU A 46 -0.56 38.80 -1.43
CA GLU A 46 -1.34 37.92 -2.30
C GLU A 46 -0.51 36.74 -2.83
N PRO A 47 -0.17 35.78 -1.95
CA PRO A 47 0.76 34.72 -2.32
C PRO A 47 0.18 33.78 -3.40
N TRP A 48 -1.12 33.47 -3.34
CA TRP A 48 -1.73 32.47 -4.20
C TRP A 48 -1.87 32.93 -5.65
N THR A 49 -2.38 34.14 -5.88
CA THR A 49 -2.52 34.71 -7.23
C THR A 49 -1.16 34.82 -7.89
N HIS A 50 -0.15 35.29 -7.15
CA HIS A 50 1.21 35.47 -7.64
C HIS A 50 1.91 34.15 -8.02
N VAL A 51 1.65 33.06 -7.28
CA VAL A 51 2.16 31.71 -7.61
C VAL A 51 1.58 31.19 -8.94
N PHE A 52 0.29 31.41 -9.19
CA PHE A 52 -0.32 31.03 -10.47
C PHE A 52 0.18 31.89 -11.63
N HIS A 53 0.43 33.18 -11.42
CA HIS A 53 0.98 34.06 -12.46
C HIS A 53 2.46 33.79 -12.77
N CYS A 54 3.27 33.44 -11.77
CA CYS A 54 4.71 33.21 -11.94
C CYS A 54 5.01 31.97 -12.80
N ALA A 55 4.37 30.84 -12.49
CA ALA A 55 4.61 29.57 -13.16
C ALA A 55 3.36 28.69 -13.20
N PRO A 56 2.37 28.99 -14.08
CA PRO A 56 1.08 28.31 -14.10
C PRO A 56 1.18 26.78 -14.20
N SER A 57 2.08 26.28 -15.05
CA SER A 57 2.28 24.84 -15.25
C SER A 57 2.85 24.15 -14.00
N VAL A 58 3.86 24.75 -13.36
CA VAL A 58 4.45 24.21 -12.13
C VAL A 58 3.41 24.19 -11.01
N THR A 59 2.59 25.24 -10.93
CA THR A 59 1.51 25.34 -9.94
C THR A 59 0.47 24.26 -10.16
N TRP A 60 0.03 24.05 -11.40
CA TRP A 60 -0.90 22.99 -11.74
C TRP A 60 -0.40 21.59 -11.36
N PHE A 61 0.84 21.24 -11.75
CA PHE A 61 1.43 19.95 -11.39
C PHE A 61 1.68 19.80 -9.88
N THR A 62 1.98 20.89 -9.18
CA THR A 62 2.09 20.92 -7.71
C THR A 62 0.77 20.61 -7.02
N SER A 63 -0.34 21.19 -7.50
CA SER A 63 -1.68 20.87 -6.99
C SER A 63 -2.04 19.40 -7.22
N ILE A 64 -1.77 18.86 -8.42
CA ILE A 64 -1.98 17.45 -8.74
C ILE A 64 -1.11 16.56 -7.85
N ALA A 65 0.17 16.90 -7.66
CA ALA A 65 1.10 16.13 -6.85
C ALA A 65 0.67 16.07 -5.38
N PHE A 66 0.15 17.18 -4.83
CA PHE A 66 -0.38 17.21 -3.45
C PHE A 66 -1.59 16.29 -3.29
N LEU A 67 -2.56 16.36 -4.21
CA LEU A 67 -3.74 15.49 -4.20
C LEU A 67 -3.36 14.01 -4.33
N HIS A 68 -2.45 13.69 -5.24
CA HIS A 68 -1.94 12.33 -5.41
C HIS A 68 -1.16 11.84 -4.19
N CYS A 69 -0.39 12.71 -3.54
CA CYS A 69 0.34 12.35 -2.33
C CYS A 69 -0.64 11.92 -1.23
N LEU A 70 -1.71 12.68 -1.00
CA LEU A 70 -2.74 12.36 -0.02
C LEU A 70 -3.42 11.02 -0.32
N TRP A 71 -3.95 10.86 -1.54
CA TRP A 71 -4.76 9.68 -1.86
C TRP A 71 -3.91 8.39 -1.97
N VAL A 72 -2.67 8.47 -2.49
CA VAL A 72 -1.81 7.29 -2.69
C VAL A 72 -1.25 6.85 -1.35
N SER A 73 -0.91 7.80 -0.47
CA SER A 73 -0.47 7.47 0.90
C SER A 73 -1.58 6.79 1.69
N GLY A 74 -2.82 7.27 1.59
CA GLY A 74 -3.98 6.60 2.18
C GLY A 74 -4.18 5.19 1.64
N LEU A 75 -4.08 5.00 0.32
CA LEU A 75 -4.14 3.68 -0.31
C LEU A 75 -3.00 2.78 0.20
N GLY A 76 -1.77 3.28 0.24
CA GLY A 76 -0.59 2.55 0.74
C GLY A 76 -0.75 2.09 2.18
N ALA A 77 -1.21 2.97 3.07
CA ALA A 77 -1.49 2.63 4.45
C ALA A 77 -2.52 1.50 4.57
N THR A 78 -3.61 1.58 3.80
CA THR A 78 -4.65 0.53 3.84
C THR A 78 -4.15 -0.82 3.30
N VAL A 79 -3.34 -0.84 2.24
CA VAL A 79 -2.73 -2.05 1.68
C VAL A 79 -1.75 -2.68 2.68
N LEU A 80 -0.92 -1.87 3.34
CA LEU A 80 0.03 -2.37 4.34
C LEU A 80 -0.68 -2.97 5.55
N VAL A 81 -1.75 -2.32 6.04
CA VAL A 81 -2.56 -2.86 7.14
C VAL A 81 -3.25 -4.17 6.73
N GLN A 82 -3.80 -4.25 5.52
CA GLN A 82 -4.41 -5.47 4.96
C GLN A 82 -3.42 -6.63 4.92
N ILE A 83 -2.21 -6.39 4.40
CA ILE A 83 -1.14 -7.40 4.35
C ILE A 83 -0.70 -7.80 5.75
N ALA A 84 -0.47 -6.84 6.64
CA ALA A 84 -0.09 -7.10 8.03
C ALA A 84 -1.13 -7.96 8.76
N ALA A 85 -2.42 -7.73 8.50
CA ALA A 85 -3.52 -8.47 9.10
C ALA A 85 -3.90 -9.77 8.35
N GLY A 86 -3.32 -10.01 7.17
CA GLY A 86 -3.51 -11.24 6.39
C GLY A 86 -4.88 -11.35 5.74
N PHE A 87 -5.45 -10.25 5.23
CA PHE A 87 -6.69 -10.28 4.47
C PHE A 87 -6.63 -9.39 3.23
N THR A 88 -7.38 -9.77 2.21
CA THR A 88 -7.55 -9.02 0.97
C THR A 88 -8.58 -7.90 1.12
N THR A 89 -8.56 -6.93 0.20
CA THR A 89 -9.59 -5.88 0.15
C THR A 89 -11.00 -6.47 -0.02
N ASN A 90 -11.13 -7.52 -0.85
CA ASN A 90 -12.40 -8.21 -1.07
C ASN A 90 -12.94 -8.84 0.23
N GLU A 91 -12.08 -9.50 1.00
CA GLU A 91 -12.45 -10.07 2.30
C GLU A 91 -12.86 -9.01 3.31
N ARG A 92 -12.17 -7.87 3.36
CA ARG A 92 -12.54 -6.79 4.29
C ARG A 92 -13.88 -6.16 3.95
N ILE A 93 -14.12 -5.83 2.68
CA ILE A 93 -15.37 -5.20 2.24
C ILE A 93 -16.54 -6.18 2.38
N ASN A 94 -16.34 -7.45 2.05
CA ASN A 94 -17.36 -8.49 2.14
C ASN A 94 -17.27 -9.30 3.44
N SER A 95 -16.69 -8.73 4.50
CA SER A 95 -16.44 -9.41 5.78
C SER A 95 -17.71 -10.02 6.38
N TRP A 96 -18.85 -9.35 6.18
CA TRP A 96 -20.18 -9.81 6.61
C TRP A 96 -20.60 -11.16 6.03
N LYS A 97 -20.06 -11.58 4.87
CA LYS A 97 -20.36 -12.87 4.22
C LYS A 97 -19.64 -14.04 4.89
N TYR A 98 -18.53 -13.78 5.57
CA TYR A 98 -17.62 -14.80 6.07
C TYR A 98 -17.86 -15.06 7.56
N LYS A 99 -18.32 -16.26 7.91
CA LYS A 99 -18.63 -16.64 9.30
C LYS A 99 -17.44 -16.45 10.25
N TYR A 100 -16.22 -16.72 9.78
CA TYR A 100 -15.02 -16.59 10.60
C TYR A 100 -14.78 -15.13 11.05
N PHE A 101 -15.08 -14.14 10.20
CA PHE A 101 -15.00 -12.72 10.57
C PHE A 101 -16.10 -12.28 11.55
N GLN A 102 -17.26 -12.96 11.57
CA GLN A 102 -18.33 -12.69 12.53
C GLN A 102 -18.00 -13.22 13.93
N SER A 103 -17.36 -14.39 14.01
CA SER A 103 -16.97 -15.02 15.28
C SER A 103 -15.65 -14.48 15.83
N ASN A 104 -14.72 -14.10 14.97
CA ASN A 104 -13.38 -13.70 15.35
C ASN A 104 -12.87 -12.65 14.35
N ALA A 105 -12.57 -11.43 14.82
CA ALA A 105 -12.19 -10.32 13.94
C ALA A 105 -10.81 -10.47 13.26
N LYS A 106 -10.13 -11.61 13.46
CA LYS A 106 -8.80 -11.90 12.91
C LYS A 106 -8.91 -12.82 11.70
N SER A 107 -8.10 -12.55 10.68
CA SER A 107 -8.00 -13.45 9.53
C SER A 107 -7.41 -14.80 9.96
N PRO A 108 -8.05 -15.93 9.61
CA PRO A 108 -7.49 -17.26 9.84
C PRO A 108 -6.24 -17.50 8.98
N PHE A 109 -6.04 -16.72 7.92
CA PHE A 109 -4.93 -16.85 6.97
C PHE A 109 -3.67 -16.05 7.38
N SER A 110 -3.67 -15.44 8.56
CA SER A 110 -2.55 -14.62 9.04
C SER A 110 -1.58 -15.44 9.88
N PHE A 111 -0.29 -15.43 9.50
CA PHE A 111 0.80 -16.04 10.29
C PHE A 111 1.51 -15.01 11.20
N GLY A 112 0.90 -13.83 11.37
CA GLY A 112 1.48 -12.70 12.10
C GLY A 112 2.11 -11.65 11.17
N VAL A 113 2.21 -10.41 11.66
CA VAL A 113 2.58 -9.23 10.85
C VAL A 113 3.90 -9.42 10.11
N ILE A 114 4.94 -9.90 10.79
CA ILE A 114 6.28 -10.05 10.19
C ILE A 114 6.27 -11.17 9.15
N GLN A 115 5.62 -12.30 9.43
CA GLN A 115 5.56 -13.43 8.51
C GLN A 115 4.76 -13.06 7.25
N ASN A 116 3.63 -12.36 7.38
CA ASN A 116 2.84 -11.92 6.22
C ASN A 116 3.64 -10.96 5.32
N LEU A 117 4.46 -10.08 5.90
CA LEU A 117 5.35 -9.20 5.13
C LEU A 117 6.47 -9.98 4.42
N VAL A 118 7.06 -10.98 5.09
CA VAL A 118 8.05 -11.88 4.50
C VAL A 118 7.46 -12.68 3.34
N ASP A 119 6.24 -13.17 3.50
CA ASP A 119 5.49 -13.90 2.47
C ASP A 119 5.19 -13.00 1.27
N LEU A 120 4.80 -11.73 1.48
CA LEU A 120 4.65 -10.73 0.41
C LEU A 120 5.96 -10.52 -0.37
N MET A 121 7.06 -10.30 0.35
CA MET A 121 8.36 -10.03 -0.28
C MET A 121 8.93 -11.26 -0.98
N ASN A 122 8.44 -12.45 -0.63
CA ASN A 122 8.93 -13.75 -1.09
C ASN A 122 10.47 -13.84 -1.01
N ARG A 123 11.03 -13.30 0.08
CA ARG A 123 12.46 -13.28 0.37
C ARG A 123 12.65 -13.55 1.85
N ARG A 124 13.71 -14.28 2.18
CA ARG A 124 14.08 -14.52 3.58
C ARG A 124 14.54 -13.21 4.22
N ILE A 125 14.00 -12.88 5.39
CA ILE A 125 14.39 -11.70 6.17
C ILE A 125 14.68 -12.16 7.59
N LEU A 126 15.90 -11.91 8.06
CA LEU A 126 16.37 -12.37 9.37
C LEU A 126 16.12 -13.88 9.53
N CYS A 127 15.37 -14.26 10.57
CA CYS A 127 15.01 -15.65 10.87
C CYS A 127 13.71 -16.11 10.20
N TYR A 128 12.99 -15.22 9.49
CA TYR A 128 11.72 -15.53 8.86
C TYR A 128 11.94 -16.02 7.43
N THR A 129 11.39 -17.19 7.13
CA THR A 129 11.40 -17.80 5.80
C THR A 129 10.01 -17.73 5.19
N PRO A 130 9.88 -17.43 3.88
CA PRO A 130 8.58 -17.44 3.24
C PRO A 130 7.94 -18.81 3.32
N THR A 131 6.63 -18.85 3.51
CA THR A 131 5.84 -20.07 3.70
C THR A 131 5.80 -20.95 2.44
N ASN A 132 6.07 -20.38 1.24
CA ASN A 132 5.98 -21.04 -0.06
C ASN A 132 4.62 -21.74 -0.29
N LEU A 133 3.53 -21.12 0.19
CA LEU A 133 2.17 -21.60 0.01
C LEU A 133 1.64 -21.17 -1.36
N ASP A 134 1.01 -22.09 -2.10
CA ASP A 134 0.30 -21.75 -3.33
C ASP A 134 -1.11 -21.23 -2.98
N TRP A 135 -1.23 -19.92 -2.79
CA TRP A 135 -2.49 -19.26 -2.46
C TRP A 135 -3.58 -19.42 -3.53
N THR A 136 -3.22 -19.84 -4.75
CA THR A 136 -4.21 -20.08 -5.81
C THR A 136 -5.02 -21.36 -5.62
N ARG A 137 -4.62 -22.23 -4.68
CA ARG A 137 -5.28 -23.50 -4.39
C ARG A 137 -6.12 -23.49 -3.12
N ILE A 138 -6.12 -22.38 -2.38
CA ILE A 138 -6.77 -22.28 -1.08
C ILE A 138 -8.03 -21.45 -1.24
N TYR A 139 -9.18 -22.10 -1.07
CA TYR A 139 -10.49 -21.45 -1.15
C TYR A 139 -11.28 -21.55 0.14
N THR A 140 -10.99 -22.57 0.95
CA THR A 140 -11.66 -22.84 2.23
C THR A 140 -10.66 -22.85 3.39
N ILE A 141 -11.19 -22.81 4.62
CA ILE A 141 -10.35 -22.89 5.83
C ILE A 141 -9.78 -24.32 5.96
N GLU A 142 -10.55 -25.31 5.52
CA GLU A 142 -10.16 -26.72 5.50
C GLU A 142 -8.93 -26.91 4.61
N ASP A 143 -8.96 -26.43 3.37
CA ASP A 143 -7.82 -26.47 2.44
C ASP A 143 -6.57 -25.84 3.07
N PHE A 144 -6.76 -24.70 3.74
CA PHE A 144 -5.67 -24.00 4.42
C PHE A 144 -5.09 -24.86 5.55
N THR A 145 -5.93 -25.42 6.43
CA THR A 145 -5.46 -26.26 7.55
C THR A 145 -4.71 -27.52 7.10
N GLU A 146 -5.06 -28.08 5.93
CA GLU A 146 -4.38 -29.22 5.34
C GLU A 146 -3.02 -28.84 4.73
N LEU A 147 -2.94 -27.69 4.06
CA LEU A 147 -1.74 -27.24 3.35
C LEU A 147 -0.73 -26.50 4.23
N ILE A 148 -1.12 -26.05 5.43
CA ILE A 148 -0.20 -25.39 6.37
C ILE A 148 0.95 -26.35 6.75
N PRO A 149 2.22 -25.93 6.54
CA PRO A 149 3.38 -26.68 6.99
C PRO A 149 3.34 -26.91 8.51
N LEU A 150 3.70 -28.12 8.97
CA LEU A 150 3.77 -28.47 10.40
C LEU A 150 4.61 -27.49 11.24
N ARG A 151 5.58 -26.80 10.61
CA ARG A 151 6.41 -25.77 11.24
C ARG A 151 5.61 -24.55 11.71
N LEU A 152 4.56 -24.17 10.97
CA LEU A 152 3.71 -23.01 11.28
C LEU A 152 2.55 -23.36 12.21
N ARG A 153 2.26 -24.65 12.43
CA ARG A 153 1.22 -25.12 13.36
C ARG A 153 1.66 -25.05 14.84
N ARG A 154 2.96 -24.81 15.11
CA ARG A 154 3.57 -24.80 16.46
C ARG A 154 3.97 -23.43 16.99
N SER A 155 3.82 -22.36 16.20
CA SER A 155 4.04 -20.96 16.60
C SER A 155 2.75 -20.31 17.03
#